data_AF-A0A0A9PL63-F1
#
_entry.id   AF-A0A0A9PL63-F1
#
_cell.length_a   1.000
_cell.length_b   1.000
_cell.length_c   1.000
_cell.angle_alpha   90.00
_cell.angle_beta   90.00
_cell.angle_gamma   90.00
#
_symmetry.space_group_name_H-M   'P 1'
#
loop_
_entity.id
_entity.type
_entity.pdbx_description
1 polymer ?
#
loop_
_entity_poly.entity_id
_entity_poly.type
_entity_poly.pdbx_seq_one_letter_code
_entity_poly.pdbx_strand_id
1 'polypeptide(L)' 'MISRPLTHLLKKGVPFQWTPHTNEAFLLLKEALVQAPVLAVPDFNKTFVIETDASDMGIGAVLMQDEHPIAYLS' A
#
# COMPACT_ATOMS: atom_id res chain seq x y z
N MET A 1 5.04 11.86 -9.61
CA MET A 1 4.90 10.70 -8.71
C MET A 1 3.93 11.09 -7.61
N ILE A 2 2.87 10.30 -7.41
CA ILE A 2 1.79 10.58 -6.44
C ILE A 2 2.37 10.74 -5.02
N SER A 3 3.38 9.94 -4.66
CA SER A 3 4.02 9.96 -3.33
C SER A 3 5.00 11.11 -3.10
N ARG A 4 5.30 11.97 -4.08
CA ARG A 4 6.30 13.06 -3.92
C ARG A 4 6.01 14.00 -2.75
N PRO A 5 4.76 14.44 -2.50
CA PRO A 5 4.45 15.31 -1.36
C PRO A 5 4.67 14.58 -0.02
N LEU A 6 4.34 13.28 0.04
CA LEU A 6 4.52 12.45 1.23
C LEU A 6 6.00 12.20 1.54
N THR A 7 6.79 11.86 0.51
CA THR A 7 8.25 11.66 0.66
C THR A 7 8.98 12.94 1.04
N HIS A 8 8.45 14.11 0.68
CA HIS A 8 9.00 15.39 1.12
C HIS A 8 8.86 15.59 2.64
N LEU A 9 7.75 15.14 3.25
CA LEU A 9 7.52 15.23 4.70
C LEU A 9 8.54 14.41 5.52
N LEU A 10 9.19 13.41 4.92
CA LEU A 10 10.19 12.57 5.58
C LEU A 10 11.61 13.15 5.56
N LYS A 11 11.82 14.29 4.90
CA LYS A 11 13.15 14.89 4.77
C LYS A 11 13.62 15.52 6.09
N LYS A 12 14.89 15.31 6.43
CA LYS A 12 15.53 15.95 7.60
C LYS A 12 15.39 17.47 7.52
N GLY A 13 14.96 18.08 8.63
CA GLY A 13 14.80 19.53 8.73
C GLY A 13 13.55 20.10 8.07
N VAL A 14 12.71 19.27 7.45
CA VAL A 14 11.38 19.67 6.97
C VAL A 14 10.37 19.46 8.11
N PRO A 15 9.63 20.50 8.53
CA PRO A 15 8.54 20.31 9.49
C PRO A 15 7.46 19.41 8.92
N PHE A 16 6.99 18.44 9.72
CA PHE A 16 5.89 17.57 9.31
C PHE A 16 4.57 18.37 9.34
N GLN A 17 4.13 18.85 8.18
CA GLN A 17 2.88 19.58 8.03
C GLN A 17 1.94 18.84 7.08
N TRP A 18 0.82 18.34 7.61
CA TRP A 18 -0.22 17.73 6.79
C TRP A 18 -1.08 18.82 6.15
N THR A 19 -0.92 18.98 4.85
CA THR A 19 -1.62 19.98 4.03
C THR A 19 -2.71 19.32 3.18
N PRO A 20 -3.64 20.09 2.59
CA PRO A 20 -4.58 19.55 1.62
C PRO A 20 -3.89 18.81 0.46
N HIS A 21 -2.73 19.30 0.01
CA HIS A 21 -1.98 18.66 -1.06
C HIS A 21 -1.37 17.31 -0.65
N THR A 22 -0.83 17.19 0.57
CA THR A 22 -0.33 15.90 1.08
C THR A 22 -1.48 14.93 1.34
N ASN A 23 -2.64 15.44 1.77
CA ASN A 23 -3.84 14.63 1.94
C ASN A 23 -4.35 14.05 0.61
N GLU A 24 -4.43 14.89 -0.43
CA GLU A 24 -4.81 14.46 -1.77
C GLU A 24 -3.85 13.38 -2.30
N ALA A 25 -2.54 13.60 -2.15
CA ALA A 25 -1.52 12.61 -2.52
C ALA A 25 -1.70 11.27 -1.78
N PHE A 26 -2.04 11.31 -0.48
CA PHE A 26 -2.30 10.11 0.31
C PHE A 26 -3.55 9.36 -0.16
N LEU A 27 -4.66 10.07 -0.40
CA LEU A 27 -5.90 9.47 -0.88
C LEU A 27 -5.72 8.85 -2.27
N LEU A 28 -5.06 9.54 -3.19
CA LEU A 28 -4.75 9.01 -4.52
C LEU A 28 -3.86 7.77 -4.45
N LEU A 29 -2.90 7.73 -3.52
CA LEU A 29 -2.05 6.56 -3.34
C LEU A 29 -2.83 5.37 -2.80
N LYS A 30 -3.72 5.59 -1.82
CA LYS A 30 -4.61 4.54 -1.33
C LYS A 30 -5.48 3.97 -2.44
N GLU A 31 -6.08 4.83 -3.25
CA GLU A 31 -6.92 4.42 -4.37
C GLU A 31 -6.12 3.59 -5.39
N ALA A 32 -4.93 4.05 -5.76
CA ALA A 32 -4.07 3.34 -6.70
C ALA A 32 -3.66 1.94 -6.18
N LEU A 33 -3.49 1.76 -4.87
CA LEU A 33 -3.13 0.48 -4.26
C LEU A 33 -4.27 -0.56 -4.28
N VAL A 34 -5.53 -0.11 -4.35
CA VAL A 34 -6.71 -1.00 -4.34
C VAL A 34 -7.33 -1.16 -5.73
N GLN A 35 -6.73 -0.57 -6.76
CA GLN A 35 -7.19 -0.66 -8.14
C GLN A 35 -6.27 -1.54 -8.99
N ALA A 36 -6.80 -2.04 -10.12
CA ALA A 36 -5.96 -2.62 -11.16
C ALA A 36 -5.01 -1.56 -11.75
N PRO A 37 -3.76 -1.91 -12.11
CA PRO A 37 -3.19 -3.25 -12.16
C PRO A 37 -2.43 -3.65 -10.89
N VAL A 38 -2.66 -3.02 -9.72
CA VAL A 38 -1.94 -3.35 -8.47
C VAL A 38 -2.55 -4.54 -7.76
N LEU A 39 -3.88 -4.72 -7.85
CA LEU A 39 -4.57 -5.93 -7.44
C LEU A 39 -4.90 -6.78 -8.66
N ALA A 40 -4.37 -8.00 -8.71
CA ALA A 40 -4.74 -9.00 -9.70
C ALA A 40 -6.03 -9.73 -9.30
N VAL A 41 -6.76 -10.19 -10.33
CA VAL A 41 -7.85 -11.15 -10.15
C VAL A 41 -7.24 -12.51 -9.79
N PRO A 42 -7.76 -13.22 -8.78
CA PRO A 42 -7.23 -14.52 -8.39
C PRO A 42 -7.43 -15.57 -9.50
N ASP A 43 -6.39 -16.35 -9.76
CA ASP A 43 -6.43 -17.53 -10.64
C ASP A 43 -6.29 -18.81 -9.82
N PHE A 44 -7.37 -19.58 -9.69
CA PHE A 44 -7.38 -20.79 -8.87
C PHE A 44 -6.51 -21.94 -9.41
N ASN A 45 -5.93 -21.80 -10.60
CA ASN A 45 -4.95 -22.75 -11.13
C ASN A 45 -3.51 -22.44 -10.69
N LYS A 46 -3.29 -21.30 -10.03
CA LYS A 46 -1.97 -20.86 -9.56
C LYS A 46 -1.84 -21.01 -8.05
N THR A 47 -0.61 -21.17 -7.60
CA THR A 47 -0.28 -21.22 -6.17
C THR A 47 -0.50 -19.86 -5.52
N PHE A 48 -1.32 -19.83 -4.49
CA PHE A 48 -1.44 -18.67 -3.61
C PHE A 48 -0.25 -18.62 -2.63
N VAL A 49 0.30 -17.43 -2.43
CA VAL A 49 1.33 -17.13 -1.44
C VAL A 49 0.76 -16.12 -0.46
N ILE A 50 0.99 -16.33 0.83
CA ILE A 50 0.60 -15.39 1.88
C ILE A 50 1.88 -14.90 2.56
N GLU A 51 2.08 -13.59 2.55
CA GLU A 51 3.06 -12.94 3.41
C GLU A 51 2.34 -12.29 4.59
N THR A 52 2.84 -12.51 5.79
CA THR A 52 2.24 -11.98 7.03
C THR A 52 3.30 -11.26 7.84
N ASP A 53 2.90 -10.18 8.49
CA ASP A 53 3.70 -9.51 9.53
C ASP A 53 2.82 -9.18 10.73
N ALA A 54 3.36 -9.27 11.93
CA ALA A 54 2.59 -9.09 13.16
C ALA A 54 3.35 -8.24 14.18
N SER A 55 2.58 -7.46 14.94
CA SER A 55 3.04 -6.68 16.08
C SER A 55 2.22 -7.04 17.32
N ASP A 56 2.59 -6.51 18.48
CA ASP A 56 1.86 -6.71 19.74
C ASP A 56 0.38 -6.27 19.67
N MET A 57 0.02 -5.41 18.70
CA MET A 57 -1.31 -4.80 18.59
C MET A 57 -2.14 -5.31 17.40
N GLY A 58 -1.56 -6.06 16.47
CA GLY A 58 -2.26 -6.46 15.25
C GLY A 58 -1.41 -7.23 14.26
N ILE A 59 -2.08 -7.81 13.27
CA ILE A 59 -1.50 -8.63 12.20
C ILE A 59 -1.87 -8.05 10.84
N GLY A 60 -0.94 -8.04 9.90
CA GLY A 60 -1.18 -7.74 8.50
C GLY A 60 -0.84 -8.95 7.63
N ALA A 61 -1.55 -9.10 6.51
CA ALA A 61 -1.20 -10.09 5.50
C ALA A 61 -1.42 -9.56 4.07
N VAL A 62 -0.63 -10.08 3.13
CA VAL A 62 -0.80 -9.88 1.70
C VAL A 62 -0.98 -11.24 1.04
N LEU A 63 -2.10 -11.41 0.34
CA LEU A 63 -2.35 -12.56 -0.53
C LEU A 63 -1.83 -12.25 -1.93
N MET A 64 -1.02 -13.14 -2.49
CA MET A 64 -0.33 -12.92 -3.77
C MET A 64 -0.32 -14.17 -4.66
N GLN A 65 -0.13 -13.94 -5.96
CA GLN A 65 0.21 -14.96 -6.97
C GLN A 65 1.27 -14.39 -7.90
N ASP A 66 2.30 -15.17 -8.24
CA ASP A 66 3.41 -14.74 -9.12
C ASP A 66 4.04 -13.40 -8.67
N GLU A 67 4.28 -13.23 -7.36
CA GLU A 67 4.80 -12.00 -6.74
C GLU A 67 3.90 -10.76 -6.92
N HIS A 68 2.65 -10.95 -7.33
CA HIS A 68 1.68 -9.89 -7.56
C HIS A 68 0.54 -9.92 -6.53
N PRO A 69 0.20 -8.78 -5.88
CA PRO A 69 -0.88 -8.73 -4.89
C PRO A 69 -2.26 -9.02 -5.45
N ILE A 70 -3.06 -9.75 -4.67
CA ILE A 70 -4.49 -10.03 -4.92
C ILE A 70 -5.34 -9.31 -3.88
N ALA A 71 -4.91 -9.36 -2.62
CA ALA A 71 -5.62 -8.73 -1.51
C ALA A 71 -4.68 -8.36 -0.36
N TYR A 72 -5.05 -7.34 0.40
CA TYR A 72 -4.43 -6.93 1.65
C TYR A 72 -5.40 -7.17 2.80
N LEU A 73 -4.89 -7.66 3.94
CA LEU A 73 -5.62 -7.93 5.17
C LEU A 73 -4.90 -7.23 6.34
N SER A 74 -5.66 -6.62 7.26
CA SER A 74 -5.17 -6.06 8.52
C SER A 74 -6.22 -6.18 9.63
#